data_AF-A0A7J5C4I7-F1
#
_entry.id   AF-A0A7J5C4I7-F1
#
_cell.length_a   1.000
_cell.length_b   1.000
_cell.length_c   1.000
_cell.angle_alpha   90.00
_cell.angle_beta   90.00
_cell.angle_gamma   90.00
#
_symmetry.space_group_name_H-M   'P 1'
#
loop_
_entity.id
_entity.type
_entity.pdbx_description
1 polymer ?
#
loop_
_entity_poly.entity_id
_entity_poly.type
_entity_poly.pdbx_seq_one_letter_code
_entity_poly.pdbx_strand_id
1 'polypeptide(L)'
;RLPLFVTEFGTVTYTGDGAVDTASSTAWLDLLDRLKISYANWTYSDASEGSAAFRPGTCAGGSYAGTAVLTDSGNFMRNRIRTPDNFPTS
;
A
#
# COMPACT_ATOMS: atom_id res chain seq x y z
N ARG A 1 18.37 20.37 -5.89
CA ARG A 1 17.20 19.46 -5.72
C ARG A 1 17.74 18.13 -5.26
N LEU A 2 17.09 17.49 -4.28
CA LEU A 2 17.47 16.17 -3.77
C LEU A 2 16.42 15.13 -4.19
N PRO A 3 16.84 13.90 -4.52
CA PRO A 3 15.90 12.80 -4.71
C PRO A 3 15.19 12.48 -3.39
N LEU A 4 13.94 12.04 -3.46
CA LEU A 4 13.15 11.60 -2.31
C LEU A 4 12.62 10.19 -2.57
N PHE A 5 12.47 9.43 -1.49
CA PHE A 5 11.80 8.14 -1.47
C PHE A 5 10.91 8.12 -0.23
N VAL A 6 9.63 7.79 -0.38
CA VAL A 6 8.71 7.61 0.76
C VAL A 6 8.86 6.19 1.27
N THR A 7 9.76 5.99 2.24
CA THR A 7 10.09 4.65 2.72
C THR A 7 8.93 3.99 3.46
N GLU A 8 7.96 4.78 3.94
CA GLU A 8 6.79 4.28 4.64
C GLU A 8 5.60 5.24 4.52
N PHE A 9 4.42 4.69 4.31
CA PHE A 9 3.12 5.36 4.47
C PHE A 9 2.03 4.30 4.70
N GLY A 10 0.89 4.69 5.27
CA GLY A 10 -0.29 3.84 5.45
C GLY A 10 -1.51 4.39 4.73
N THR A 11 -2.53 3.54 4.52
CA THR A 11 -3.83 3.93 3.96
C THR A 11 -4.87 4.27 5.03
N VAL A 12 -4.46 4.26 6.30
CA VAL A 12 -5.27 4.48 7.50
C VAL A 12 -4.62 5.58 8.35
N THR A 13 -5.14 5.85 9.54
CA THR A 13 -4.55 6.84 10.44
C THR A 13 -3.16 6.41 10.96
N TYR A 14 -2.42 7.34 11.56
CA TYR A 14 -1.04 7.16 12.03
C TYR A 14 -0.86 6.03 13.06
N THR A 15 -1.95 5.51 13.64
CA THR A 15 -1.90 4.40 14.62
C THR A 15 -1.71 3.03 13.96
N GLY A 16 -1.79 2.94 12.64
CA GLY A 16 -1.72 1.67 11.90
C GLY A 16 -3.06 0.94 11.78
N ASP A 17 -4.13 1.51 12.34
CA ASP A 17 -5.46 0.90 12.38
C ASP A 17 -6.55 1.89 11.93
N GLY A 18 -7.79 1.41 11.83
CA GLY A 18 -8.95 2.18 11.39
C GLY A 18 -9.36 1.87 9.95
N ALA A 19 -10.37 2.58 9.47
CA ALA A 19 -10.86 2.41 8.11
C ALA A 19 -9.86 2.98 7.09
N VAL A 20 -9.78 2.33 5.94
CA VAL A 20 -9.00 2.80 4.79
C VAL A 20 -9.58 4.11 4.27
N ASP A 21 -8.77 5.16 4.20
CA ASP A 21 -9.12 6.42 3.53
C ASP A 21 -8.57 6.40 2.10
N THR A 22 -9.37 5.85 1.18
CA THR A 22 -9.00 5.76 -0.23
C THR A 22 -8.87 7.12 -0.89
N ALA A 23 -9.63 8.13 -0.46
CA ALA A 23 -9.60 9.46 -1.07
C ALA A 23 -8.27 10.16 -0.79
N SER A 24 -7.85 10.18 0.48
CA SER A 24 -6.55 10.73 0.88
C SER A 24 -5.40 9.91 0.29
N SER A 25 -5.49 8.59 0.34
CA SER A 25 -4.46 7.69 -0.21
C SER A 25 -4.24 7.92 -1.71
N THR A 26 -5.32 8.02 -2.50
CA THR A 26 -5.23 8.33 -3.93
C THR A 26 -4.59 9.69 -4.18
N ALA A 27 -5.00 10.74 -3.45
CA ALA A 27 -4.44 12.07 -3.63
C ALA A 27 -2.92 12.11 -3.38
N TRP A 28 -2.44 11.41 -2.34
CA TRP A 28 -1.00 11.29 -2.06
C TRP A 28 -0.27 10.48 -3.13
N LEU A 29 -0.78 9.32 -3.51
CA LEU A 29 -0.14 8.47 -4.50
C LEU A 29 -0.05 9.16 -5.87
N ASP A 30 -1.07 9.93 -6.26
CA ASP A 30 -1.06 10.70 -7.51
C ASP A 30 -0.04 11.86 -7.46
N LEU A 31 0.18 12.45 -6.28
CA LEU A 31 1.27 13.40 -6.07
C LEU A 31 2.63 12.73 -6.25
N LEU A 32 2.82 11.55 -5.65
CA LEU A 32 4.09 10.79 -5.75
C LEU A 32 4.38 10.39 -7.19
N ASP A 33 3.38 9.91 -7.94
CA ASP A 33 3.51 9.58 -9.37
C ASP A 33 3.92 10.82 -10.18
N ARG A 34 3.22 11.95 -9.99
CA ARG A 34 3.51 13.20 -10.70
C ARG A 34 4.94 13.71 -10.45
N LEU A 35 5.42 13.56 -9.21
CA LEU A 35 6.76 13.97 -8.81
C LEU A 35 7.83 12.90 -9.05
N LYS A 36 7.43 11.71 -9.52
CA LYS A 36 8.29 10.54 -9.72
C LYS A 36 9.02 10.11 -8.45
N ILE A 37 8.27 10.04 -7.34
CA ILE A 37 8.77 9.63 -6.03
C ILE A 37 8.32 8.19 -5.76
N SER A 38 9.28 7.29 -5.65
CA SER A 38 9.01 5.90 -5.26
C SER A 38 8.58 5.80 -3.79
N TYR A 39 7.86 4.73 -3.48
CA TYR A 39 7.31 4.50 -2.15
C TYR A 39 7.27 3.02 -1.76
N ALA A 40 7.15 2.77 -0.46
CA ALA A 40 6.81 1.46 0.10
C ALA A 40 5.68 1.61 1.13
N ASN A 41 4.64 0.78 1.02
CA ASN A 41 3.47 0.83 1.90
C ASN A 41 3.67 -0.07 3.14
N TRP A 42 3.23 0.44 4.29
CA TRP A 42 3.03 -0.29 5.53
C TRP A 42 1.64 -0.98 5.48
N THR A 43 1.50 -2.33 5.49
CA THR A 43 2.51 -3.39 5.72
C THR A 43 2.30 -4.69 4.94
N TYR A 44 3.38 -5.46 4.82
CA TYR A 44 3.31 -6.93 4.69
C TYR A 44 3.02 -7.57 6.07
N SER A 45 1.75 -7.64 6.46
CA SER A 45 1.31 -8.19 7.74
C SER A 45 -0.07 -8.82 7.61
N ASP A 46 -0.39 -9.73 8.53
CA ASP A 46 -1.75 -10.21 8.83
C ASP A 46 -2.18 -9.87 10.26
N ALA A 47 -1.57 -8.86 10.88
CA ALA A 47 -2.04 -8.31 12.14
C ALA A 47 -3.51 -7.86 12.01
N SER A 48 -4.25 -7.92 13.13
CA SER A 48 -5.63 -7.47 13.19
C SER A 48 -5.72 -5.94 13.26
N GLU A 49 -5.27 -5.27 12.21
CA GLU A 49 -5.24 -3.80 12.07
C GLU A 49 -5.60 -3.39 10.64
N GLY A 50 -6.13 -2.18 10.46
CA GLY A 50 -6.58 -1.66 9.17
C GLY A 50 -5.48 -1.50 8.11
N SER A 51 -4.22 -1.29 8.50
CA SER A 51 -3.10 -1.13 7.55
C SER A 51 -2.55 -2.44 6.97
N ALA A 52 -2.78 -3.57 7.64
CA ALA A 52 -2.26 -4.89 7.25
C ALA A 52 -2.69 -5.23 5.81
N ALA A 53 -1.77 -5.70 4.96
CA ALA A 53 -2.14 -6.14 3.60
C ALA A 53 -3.03 -7.39 3.60
N PHE A 54 -2.86 -8.28 4.58
CA PHE A 54 -3.52 -9.58 4.62
C PHE A 54 -4.49 -9.71 5.80
N ARG A 55 -5.51 -10.55 5.62
CA ARG A 55 -6.46 -10.90 6.69
C ARG A 55 -5.76 -11.80 7.72
N PRO A 56 -6.12 -11.69 9.02
CA PRO A 56 -5.52 -12.51 10.07
C PRO A 56 -5.47 -14.01 9.75
N GLY A 57 -4.30 -14.62 9.96
CA GLY A 57 -4.03 -16.04 9.72
C GLY A 57 -3.49 -16.35 8.33
N THR A 58 -3.47 -15.39 7.40
CA THR A 58 -2.93 -15.59 6.04
C THR A 58 -1.44 -15.93 6.08
N CYS A 59 -0.65 -15.25 6.91
CA CYS A 59 0.80 -15.45 6.94
C CYS A 59 1.18 -16.85 7.43
N ALA A 60 0.40 -17.43 8.34
CA ALA A 60 0.60 -18.80 8.80
C ALA A 60 0.13 -19.86 7.78
N GLY A 61 -0.85 -19.52 6.93
CA GLY A 61 -1.44 -20.44 5.95
C GLY A 61 -0.63 -20.66 4.68
N GLY A 62 0.36 -19.81 4.39
CA GLY A 62 1.31 -19.97 3.27
C GLY A 62 0.75 -19.75 1.85
N SER A 63 -0.56 -19.49 1.71
CA SER A 63 -1.20 -19.17 0.43
C SER A 63 -1.56 -17.69 0.37
N TYR A 64 -0.99 -16.99 -0.61
CA TYR A 64 -1.17 -15.55 -0.82
C TYR A 64 -1.93 -15.23 -2.13
N ALA A 65 -2.51 -16.26 -2.77
CA ALA A 65 -3.13 -16.12 -4.07
C ALA A 65 -4.52 -15.47 -4.00
N GLY A 66 -4.84 -14.68 -5.03
CA GLY A 66 -6.14 -14.01 -5.16
C GLY A 66 -6.31 -12.79 -4.25
N THR A 67 -7.54 -12.31 -4.14
CA THR A 67 -7.91 -11.12 -3.34
C THR A 67 -8.63 -11.48 -2.05
N ALA A 68 -9.05 -12.74 -1.88
CA ALA A 68 -9.79 -13.20 -0.70
C ALA A 68 -8.94 -13.17 0.58
N VAL A 69 -7.62 -13.22 0.46
CA VAL A 69 -6.67 -13.12 1.57
C VAL A 69 -6.31 -11.69 1.94
N LEU A 70 -6.71 -10.71 1.12
CA LEU A 70 -6.33 -9.31 1.30
C LEU A 70 -7.38 -8.56 2.14
N THR A 71 -6.90 -7.62 2.94
CA THR A 71 -7.75 -6.58 3.55
C THR A 71 -8.15 -5.54 2.50
N ASP A 72 -8.90 -4.52 2.91
CA ASP A 72 -9.19 -3.38 2.05
C ASP A 72 -7.90 -2.59 1.70
N SER A 73 -6.98 -2.42 2.66
CA SER A 73 -5.67 -1.79 2.44
C SER A 73 -4.85 -2.58 1.41
N GLY A 74 -4.73 -3.90 1.61
CA GLY A 74 -3.99 -4.77 0.72
C GLY A 74 -4.59 -4.84 -0.69
N ASN A 75 -5.91 -4.90 -0.80
CA ASN A 75 -6.60 -4.86 -2.10
C ASN A 75 -6.37 -3.54 -2.83
N PHE A 76 -6.47 -2.41 -2.13
CA PHE A 76 -6.22 -1.09 -2.68
C PHE A 76 -4.78 -0.98 -3.20
N MET A 77 -3.80 -1.31 -2.36
CA MET A 77 -2.38 -1.19 -2.72
C MET A 77 -1.99 -2.19 -3.81
N ARG A 78 -2.50 -3.41 -3.79
CA ARG A 78 -2.30 -4.38 -4.88
C ARG A 78 -2.78 -3.82 -6.22
N ASN A 79 -3.95 -3.18 -6.25
CA ASN A 79 -4.45 -2.58 -7.48
C ASN A 79 -3.57 -1.40 -7.92
N ARG A 80 -3.06 -0.60 -6.98
CA ARG A 80 -2.19 0.54 -7.27
C ARG A 80 -0.86 0.12 -7.89
N ILE A 81 -0.16 -0.84 -7.28
CA ILE A 81 1.22 -1.20 -7.66
C ILE A 81 1.32 -2.11 -8.89
N ARG A 82 0.19 -2.67 -9.36
CA ARG A 82 0.18 -3.54 -10.55
C ARG A 82 0.19 -2.78 -11.86
N THR A 83 -0.04 -1.47 -11.82
CA THR A 83 0.14 -0.59 -12.98
C THR A 83 1.58 -0.11 -13.00
N PRO A 84 2.38 -0.48 -14.01
CA PRO A 84 3.73 0.05 -14.15
C PRO A 84 3.68 1.58 -14.25
N ASP A 85 4.61 2.26 -13.59
CA ASP A 85 4.84 3.67 -13.85
C ASP A 85 5.41 3.87 -15.26
N ASN A 86 5.48 5.14 -15.69
CA ASN A 86 6.13 5.53 -16.94
C ASN A 86 7.48 6.21 -16.69
N PHE A 87 8.18 5.84 -15.59
CA PHE A 87 9.47 6.44 -15.29
C PHE A 87 10.43 6.06 -16.41
N PRO A 88 10.93 7.03 -17.20
CA PRO A 88 11.84 6.70 -18.28
C PRO A 88 13.12 6.11 -17.68
N THR A 89 13.42 4.86 -18.02
CA THR A 89 14.70 4.22 -17.73
C THR A 89 15.70 4.68 -18.77
N SER A 90 16.13 5.94 -18.65
CA SER A 90 17.04 6.66 -19.57
C SER A 90 16.57 6.80 -21.03
#